data_AF-A0A3C1W2N5-F1
#
_entry.id   AF-A0A3C1W2N5-F1
#
_cell.length_a   1.000
_cell.length_b   1.000
_cell.length_c   1.000
_cell.angle_alpha   90.00
_cell.angle_beta   90.00
_cell.angle_gamma   90.00
#
_symmetry.space_group_name_H-M   'P 1'
#
loop_
_entity.id
_entity.type
_entity.pdbx_description
1 polymer ?
#
loop_
_entity_poly.entity_id
_entity_poly.type
_entity_poly.pdbx_seq_one_letter_code
_entity_poly.pdbx_strand_id
1 'polypeptide(L)'
;LIRALAPSEGLEQMRSRRRRMRETELCSGPGKLTQALGIDHSMHGMELVHGLGLSLSRCSRRVRANTIACRRVGISREIDRKWRFVLAGSSFLSVGPGAE
;
A
#
# COMPACT_ATOMS: atom_id res chain seq x y z
N LEU A 1 -1.05 -1.52 9.22
CA LEU A 1 -0.50 -0.50 8.29
C LEU A 1 -0.58 -1.02 6.86
N ILE A 2 -1.30 -0.32 5.98
CA ILE A 2 -1.26 -0.56 4.53
C ILE A 2 0.06 0.02 4.01
N ARG A 3 0.86 -0.79 3.31
CA ARG A 3 2.23 -0.40 2.91
C ARG A 3 2.38 -0.10 1.42
N ALA A 4 1.62 -0.78 0.58
CA ALA A 4 1.65 -0.58 -0.86
C ALA A 4 0.33 -1.06 -1.48
N LEU A 5 0.02 -0.55 -2.67
CA LEU A 5 -1.13 -0.94 -3.48
C LEU A 5 -0.71 -1.06 -4.95
N ALA A 6 -1.35 -1.97 -5.68
CA ALA A 6 -1.37 -1.91 -7.14
C ALA A 6 -2.54 -1.01 -7.54
N PRO A 7 -2.31 0.19 -8.09
CA PRO A 7 -3.40 1.07 -8.50
C PRO A 7 -4.14 0.48 -9.71
N SER A 8 -5.47 0.47 -9.67
CA SER A 8 -6.33 -0.04 -10.75
C SER A 8 -7.08 1.06 -11.49
N GLU A 9 -7.40 2.15 -10.81
CA GLU A 9 -8.22 3.26 -11.30
C GLU A 9 -7.68 4.59 -10.79
N GLY A 10 -8.08 5.70 -11.42
CA GLY A 10 -7.65 7.04 -11.01
C GLY A 10 -6.16 7.35 -11.24
N LEU A 11 -5.52 6.63 -12.17
CA LEU A 11 -4.07 6.71 -12.41
C LEU A 11 -3.61 8.14 -12.74
N GLU A 12 -4.35 8.88 -13.56
CA GLU A 12 -3.98 10.25 -13.93
C GLU A 12 -3.97 11.20 -12.72
N GLN A 13 -4.95 11.08 -11.81
CA GLN A 13 -4.97 11.87 -10.58
C GLN A 13 -3.79 11.49 -9.67
N MET A 14 -3.49 10.19 -9.56
CA MET A 14 -2.33 9.73 -8.80
C MET A 14 -1.01 10.23 -9.40
N ARG A 15 -0.85 10.17 -10.73
CA ARG A 15 0.33 10.67 -11.46
C ARG A 15 0.52 12.17 -11.22
N SER A 16 -0.57 12.94 -11.30
CA SER A 16 -0.57 14.38 -11.02
C SER A 16 -0.12 14.69 -9.59
N ARG A 17 -0.73 14.06 -8.58
CA ARG A 17 -0.37 14.24 -7.17
C ARG A 17 1.07 13.81 -6.86
N ARG A 18 1.54 12.71 -7.47
CA ARG A 18 2.86 12.13 -7.22
C ARG A 18 3.97 12.73 -8.07
N ARG A 19 3.63 13.41 -9.16
CA ARG A 19 4.56 13.87 -10.21
C ARG A 19 5.45 12.72 -10.72
N ARG A 20 4.82 11.58 -10.98
CA ARG A 20 5.47 10.35 -11.46
C ARG A 20 4.60 9.68 -12.51
N MET A 21 5.21 9.13 -13.56
CA MET A 21 4.50 8.43 -14.62
C MET A 21 4.43 6.91 -14.39
N ARG A 22 5.50 6.34 -13.81
CA ARG A 22 5.61 4.89 -13.61
C ARG A 22 4.63 4.41 -12.54
N GLU A 23 3.72 3.53 -12.91
CA GLU A 23 2.64 3.05 -12.03
C GLU A 23 3.15 2.34 -10.77
N THR A 24 4.23 1.56 -10.90
CA THR A 24 4.87 0.87 -9.78
C THR A 24 5.48 1.83 -8.74
N GLU A 25 5.61 3.12 -9.05
CA GLU A 25 6.13 4.14 -8.14
C GLU A 25 5.05 4.98 -7.47
N LEU A 26 3.80 4.87 -7.93
CA LEU A 26 2.69 5.68 -7.42
C LEU A 26 2.36 5.29 -5.98
N CYS A 27 2.19 4.00 -5.72
CA CYS A 27 1.67 3.48 -4.46
C CYS A 27 2.60 2.45 -3.78
N SER A 28 3.91 2.45 -4.08
CA SER A 28 4.84 1.43 -3.57
C SER A 28 5.33 1.61 -2.12
N GLY A 29 4.77 2.55 -1.37
CA GLY A 29 5.14 2.82 0.01
C GLY A 29 4.03 3.56 0.76
N PRO A 30 4.03 3.55 2.11
CA PRO A 30 2.95 4.13 2.92
C PRO A 30 2.78 5.63 2.71
N GLY A 31 3.87 6.40 2.62
CA GLY A 31 3.81 7.82 2.27
C GLY A 31 3.47 8.07 0.80
N LYS A 32 3.85 7.15 -0.09
CA LYS A 32 3.58 7.28 -1.52
C LYS A 32 2.09 7.05 -1.82
N LEU A 33 1.51 5.99 -1.27
CA LEU A 33 0.11 5.65 -1.49
C LEU A 33 -0.83 6.71 -0.89
N THR A 34 -0.49 7.28 0.27
CA THR A 34 -1.31 8.34 0.88
C THR A 34 -1.34 9.58 -0.01
N GLN A 35 -0.17 10.04 -0.50
CA GLN A 35 -0.11 11.13 -1.48
C GLN A 35 -0.86 10.82 -2.78
N ALA A 36 -0.72 9.60 -3.31
CA ALA A 36 -1.41 9.20 -4.55
C ALA A 36 -2.93 9.25 -4.39
N LEU A 37 -3.44 8.74 -3.25
CA LEU A 37 -4.87 8.73 -2.94
C LEU A 37 -5.40 10.09 -2.46
N GLY A 38 -4.53 11.06 -2.17
CA GLY A 38 -4.92 12.36 -1.61
C GLY A 38 -5.32 12.26 -0.14
N ILE A 39 -4.76 11.30 0.59
CA ILE A 39 -4.96 11.12 2.02
C ILE A 39 -3.97 12.01 2.75
N ASP A 40 -4.49 12.86 3.64
CA ASP A 40 -3.71 13.73 4.50
C ASP A 40 -4.11 13.61 5.97
N HIS A 41 -3.53 14.46 6.83
CA HIS A 41 -3.73 14.40 8.27
C HIS A 41 -5.16 14.83 8.70
N SER A 42 -5.90 15.55 7.87
CA SER A 42 -7.30 15.91 8.17
C SER A 42 -8.18 14.67 8.31
N MET A 43 -7.77 13.55 7.71
CA MET A 43 -8.47 12.26 7.78
C MET A 43 -8.13 11.42 9.01
N HIS A 44 -7.26 11.91 9.89
CA HIS A 44 -6.93 11.19 11.13
C HIS A 44 -8.16 11.09 12.04
N GLY A 45 -8.43 9.90 12.56
CA GLY A 45 -9.60 9.63 13.41
C GLY A 45 -10.92 9.43 12.66
N MET A 46 -10.93 9.57 11.33
CA MET A 46 -12.11 9.24 10.53
C MET A 46 -12.43 7.75 10.57
N GLU A 47 -13.73 7.43 10.56
CA GLU A 47 -14.20 6.06 10.49
C GLU A 47 -14.04 5.49 9.08
N LEU A 48 -13.46 4.30 8.96
CA LEU A 48 -13.21 3.67 7.66
C LEU A 48 -14.40 2.84 7.13
N VAL A 49 -15.32 2.43 8.01
CA VAL A 49 -16.42 1.50 7.67
C VAL A 49 -17.65 2.27 7.19
N HIS A 50 -18.03 3.34 7.91
CA HIS A 50 -19.21 4.15 7.59
C HIS A 50 -18.88 5.62 7.25
N GLY A 51 -17.60 6.00 7.25
CA GLY A 51 -17.19 7.37 6.96
C GLY A 51 -17.30 7.72 5.47
N LEU A 52 -17.34 9.02 5.20
CA LEU A 52 -17.31 9.57 3.85
C LEU A 52 -15.85 9.72 3.38
N GLY A 53 -15.54 9.29 2.16
CA GLY A 53 -14.28 9.58 1.47
C GLY A 53 -13.28 8.43 1.33
N LEU A 54 -13.33 7.39 2.17
CA LEU A 54 -12.54 6.16 2.03
C LEU A 54 -13.39 4.94 2.37
N SER A 55 -13.22 3.85 1.63
CA SER A 55 -13.88 2.58 1.91
C SER A 55 -12.96 1.40 1.61
N LEU A 56 -13.22 0.27 2.28
CA LEU A 56 -12.59 -1.01 2.00
C LEU A 56 -13.63 -1.99 1.47
N SER A 57 -13.46 -2.38 0.21
CA SER A 57 -14.36 -3.32 -0.46
C SER A 57 -13.66 -4.65 -0.71
N ARG A 58 -14.40 -5.75 -0.58
CA ARG A 58 -13.89 -7.07 -0.98
C ARG A 58 -13.78 -7.12 -2.49
N CYS A 59 -12.67 -7.64 -2.99
CA CYS A 59 -12.57 -7.97 -4.41
C CYS A 59 -13.64 -9.03 -4.75
N SER A 60 -14.42 -8.78 -5.80
CA SER A 60 -15.46 -9.71 -6.28
C SER A 60 -14.88 -11.06 -6.73
N ARG A 61 -13.62 -11.06 -7.18
CA ARG A 61 -12.90 -12.26 -7.59
C ARG A 61 -12.10 -12.85 -6.43
N ARG A 62 -12.31 -14.14 -6.15
CA ARG A 62 -11.49 -14.88 -5.18
C ARG A 62 -10.08 -15.08 -5.76
N VAL A 63 -9.14 -14.22 -5.39
CA VAL A 63 -7.74 -14.33 -5.81
C VAL A 63 -7.03 -15.28 -4.85
N ARG A 64 -6.48 -16.39 -5.37
CA ARG A 64 -5.45 -17.15 -4.63
C ARG A 64 -4.19 -16.28 -4.59
N ALA A 65 -4.03 -15.54 -3.50
CA ALA A 65 -2.84 -14.75 -3.25
C ALA A 65 -1.75 -15.66 -2.68
N ASN A 66 -0.59 -15.71 -3.35
CA ASN A 66 0.61 -16.30 -2.76
C ASN A 66 1.20 -15.27 -1.78
N THR A 67 0.85 -15.38 -0.50
CA THR A 67 1.26 -14.42 0.53
C THR A 67 2.57 -14.84 1.19
N ILE A 68 3.52 -13.91 1.27
CA ILE A 68 4.79 -14.09 1.97
C ILE A 68 4.79 -13.27 3.26
N ALA A 69 5.11 -13.93 4.38
CA ALA A 69 5.38 -13.28 5.66
C ALA A 69 6.89 -13.00 5.80
N CYS A 70 7.25 -11.77 6.15
CA CYS A 70 8.62 -11.28 6.11
C CYS A 70 8.86 -10.14 7.13
N ARG A 71 10.12 -9.69 7.26
CA ARG A 71 10.51 -8.68 8.25
C ARG A 71 9.85 -7.33 7.91
N ARG A 72 9.55 -6.52 8.93
CA ARG A 72 9.09 -5.14 8.69
C ARG A 72 10.28 -4.26 8.26
N VAL A 73 10.04 -3.38 7.30
CA VAL A 73 11.05 -2.42 6.81
C VAL A 73 11.15 -1.23 7.77
N GLY A 74 12.39 -0.80 8.07
CA GLY A 74 12.66 0.41 8.84
C GLY A 74 12.48 0.25 10.35
N ILE A 75 12.63 -0.97 10.88
CA ILE A 75 12.62 -1.25 12.33
C ILE A 75 13.98 -1.76 12.80
N SER A 76 14.38 -1.34 13.99
CA SER A 76 15.59 -1.80 14.69
C SER A 76 15.30 -2.81 15.82
N ARG A 77 14.04 -2.92 16.27
CA ARG A 77 13.59 -3.84 17.32
C ARG A 77 12.62 -4.87 16.75
N GLU A 78 12.64 -6.07 17.32
CA GLU A 78 11.78 -7.20 16.91
C GLU A 78 11.93 -7.54 15.42
N ILE A 79 13.19 -7.57 14.97
CA ILE A 79 13.57 -7.78 13.58
C ILE A 79 13.26 -9.20 13.09
N ASP A 80 13.24 -10.17 14.00
CA ASP A 80 12.98 -11.57 13.69
C ASP A 80 11.49 -11.86 13.46
N ARG A 81 10.61 -10.92 13.84
CA ARG A 81 9.17 -11.10 13.68
C ARG A 81 8.72 -10.82 12.26
N LYS A 82 8.12 -11.84 11.64
CA LYS A 82 7.57 -11.79 10.27
C LYS A 82 6.17 -11.15 10.20
N TRP A 83 6.04 -9.92 10.68
CA TRP A 83 4.77 -9.17 10.74
C TRP A 83 4.50 -8.27 9.52
N ARG A 84 5.23 -8.46 8.42
CA ARG A 84 4.93 -7.86 7.13
C ARG A 84 4.43 -8.93 6.19
N PHE A 85 3.24 -8.72 5.62
CA PHE A 85 2.62 -9.65 4.67
C PHE A 85 2.55 -8.99 3.29
N VAL A 86 3.06 -9.68 2.27
CA VAL A 86 3.10 -9.16 0.89
C VAL A 86 2.68 -10.22 -0.12
N LEU A 87 2.25 -9.79 -1.30
CA LEU A 87 2.00 -10.67 -2.43
C LEU A 87 3.33 -11.04 -3.12
N ALA A 88 3.60 -12.32 -3.28
CA ALA A 88 4.78 -12.83 -3.97
C ALA A 88 4.86 -12.30 -5.41
N GLY A 89 6.05 -11.88 -5.84
CA GLY A 89 6.29 -11.40 -7.21
C GLY A 89 5.68 -10.03 -7.54
N SER A 90 5.10 -9.31 -6.58
CA SER A 90 4.51 -7.99 -6.84
C SER A 90 5.59 -6.95 -7.15
N SER A 91 5.48 -6.31 -8.32
CA SER A 91 6.31 -5.17 -8.75
C SER A 91 5.93 -3.85 -8.07
N PHE A 92 4.85 -3.83 -7.29
CA PHE A 92 4.35 -2.64 -6.60
C PHE A 92 4.91 -2.49 -5.18
N LEU A 93 5.89 -3.31 -4.78
CA LEU A 93 6.57 -3.18 -3.49
C LEU A 93 7.84 -2.33 -3.64
N SER A 94 8.07 -1.37 -2.74
CA SER A 94 9.37 -0.67 -2.71
C SER A 94 10.51 -1.56 -2.20
N VAL A 95 10.18 -2.52 -1.34
CA VAL A 95 11.14 -3.45 -0.74
C VAL A 95 10.57 -4.86 -0.81
N GLY A 96 11.25 -5.72 -1.57
CA GLY A 96 10.90 -7.13 -1.71
C GLY A 96 11.08 -7.90 -0.38
N PRO A 97 10.46 -9.08 -0.23
CA PRO A 97 10.77 -9.97 0.88
C PRO A 97 12.23 -10.46 0.77
N GLY A 98 12.98 -10.43 1.87
CA GLY A 98 14.41 -10.76 1.94
C GLY A 98 15.35 -9.57 1.70
N ALA A 99 14.83 -8.38 1.45
CA ALA A 99 15.60 -7.16 1.16
C ALA A 99 15.30 -6.01 2.15
N GLU A 100 14.64 -6.31 3.28
CA GLU A 100 14.22 -5.34 4.32
C GLU A 100 15.32 -4.86 5.25
#